data_AF-A0A2G4SK18-F1
#
_entry.id   AF-A0A2G4SK18-F1
#
_cell.length_a   1.000
_cell.length_b   1.000
_cell.length_c   1.000
_cell.angle_alpha   90.00
_cell.angle_beta   90.00
_cell.angle_gamma   90.00
#
_symmetry.space_group_name_H-M   'P 1'
#
loop_
_entity.id
_entity.type
_entity.pdbx_description
1 polymer ?
#
loop_
_entity_poly.entity_id
_entity_poly.type
_entity_poly.pdbx_seq_one_letter_code
_entity_poly.pdbx_strand_id
1 'polypeptide(L)'
;MKYGQELQQNIFTPWKLSYVAYDGLKHELKNRQLDHGWTAKDEEEFIEMLDNELSKVYDFVNAKLSEIDARILYCERTIQTLQKNPAMASDANYSIMDEALTEILFDVNDLSRFTRLNFVAFQKILKKHDKWTGLQLKQAFVEKLREKPLDKQRFDVAIIYISALHDICRNRGKKSIDDTAFEDQNEFERATAKYWIHPDNITEVKAIIMLHLPVYIYNKQKKWEPVDSAISSVYFDNPNFDLYTTRLQRDEGSEAIRFRWYGTNDKSNIYIERKTHHASWLDGASVKDRFRLKEGQVNSFVQGTLTANEIAHGFSQTNTDKSAVDHVHFVASGIQRSFRERQLEPMLRVYYNRTAFQLPDDQRLRISLDTNLSFIREDHLDGVQRRQPSYHWRRNDVGIDYPFHNIKQDDCLLFPYAILETKLQTHLGQQPPAWLTSLVESHLVHEVPRFSKYLHGACHFYRDRLALLPWWLSELNVDIRKPRAENIGLTR
;
A
#
# COMPACT_ATOMS: atom_id res chain seq x y z
N MET A 1 27.25 0.49 3.00
CA MET A 1 27.80 1.81 3.36
C MET A 1 27.67 2.08 4.85
N LYS A 2 28.51 2.95 5.44
CA LYS A 2 28.34 3.42 6.82
C LYS A 2 27.17 4.41 6.85
N TYR A 3 26.16 4.19 7.69
CA TYR A 3 24.94 5.00 7.73
C TYR A 3 25.17 6.52 7.89
N GLY A 4 26.21 6.95 8.61
CA GLY A 4 26.53 8.39 8.70
C GLY A 4 26.81 9.05 7.35
N GLN A 5 27.48 8.36 6.42
CA GLN A 5 27.72 8.86 5.06
C GLN A 5 26.42 8.89 4.25
N GLU A 6 25.58 7.86 4.39
CA GLU A 6 24.26 7.80 3.76
C GLU A 6 23.37 8.95 4.22
N LEU A 7 23.36 9.27 5.52
CA LEU A 7 22.61 10.41 6.06
C LEU A 7 23.11 11.72 5.43
N GLN A 8 24.42 11.98 5.45
CA GLN A 8 24.98 13.22 4.90
C GLN A 8 24.67 13.43 3.41
N GLN A 9 24.70 12.35 2.61
CA GLN A 9 24.36 12.40 1.18
C GLN A 9 22.87 12.68 0.91
N ASN A 10 22.00 12.40 1.88
CA ASN A 10 20.56 12.49 1.73
C ASN A 10 19.94 13.67 2.50
N ILE A 11 20.73 14.47 3.23
CA ILE A 11 20.25 15.66 3.92
C ILE A 11 19.72 16.67 2.91
N PHE A 12 18.51 17.15 3.16
CA PHE A 12 18.01 18.35 2.52
C PHE A 12 18.67 19.58 3.15
N THR A 13 19.55 20.24 2.40
CA THR A 13 20.41 21.33 2.87
C THR A 13 19.68 22.42 3.66
N PRO A 14 18.50 22.91 3.23
CA PRO A 14 17.76 23.93 3.97
C PRO A 14 17.36 23.52 5.40
N TRP A 15 17.24 22.23 5.68
CA TRP A 15 16.82 21.71 6.99
C TRP A 15 17.95 21.01 7.75
N LYS A 16 19.21 21.19 7.31
CA LYS A 16 20.39 20.48 7.85
C LYS A 16 20.49 20.52 9.38
N LEU A 17 20.19 21.65 10.01
CA LEU A 17 20.29 21.82 11.46
C LEU A 17 19.21 21.07 12.25
N SER A 18 18.08 20.78 11.60
CA SER A 18 16.96 20.07 12.22
C SER A 18 17.16 18.55 12.23
N TYR A 19 18.07 18.02 11.40
CA TYR A 19 18.38 16.58 11.40
C TYR A 19 19.05 16.14 12.71
N VAL A 20 18.93 14.85 13.02
CA VAL A 20 19.65 14.21 14.12
C VAL A 20 21.16 14.39 13.91
N ALA A 21 21.85 14.86 14.95
CA ALA A 21 23.31 14.97 15.00
C ALA A 21 23.97 13.59 15.16
N TYR A 22 23.71 12.68 14.21
CA TYR A 22 24.05 11.26 14.30
C TYR A 22 25.54 11.00 14.52
N ASP A 23 26.41 11.72 13.78
CA ASP A 23 27.85 11.57 13.97
C ASP A 23 28.30 12.11 15.33
N GLY A 24 27.70 13.18 15.83
CA GLY A 24 27.94 13.69 17.19
C GLY A 24 27.62 12.64 18.26
N LEU A 25 26.40 12.10 18.24
CA LEU A 25 25.98 11.02 19.16
C LEU A 25 26.89 9.79 19.07
N LYS A 26 27.27 9.41 17.85
CA LYS A 26 28.18 8.28 17.61
C LYS A 26 29.59 8.55 18.14
N HIS A 27 30.07 9.79 18.05
CA HIS A 27 31.37 10.19 18.59
C HIS A 27 31.36 10.16 20.11
N GLU A 28 30.34 10.72 20.75
CA GLU A 28 30.16 10.66 22.21
C GLU A 28 30.14 9.22 22.73
N LEU A 29 29.29 8.37 22.14
CA LEU A 29 29.22 6.95 22.49
C LEU A 29 30.57 6.25 22.40
N LYS A 30 31.29 6.46 21.30
CA LYS A 30 32.57 5.79 21.06
C LYS A 30 33.67 6.31 21.98
N ASN A 31 33.74 7.63 22.19
CA ASN A 31 34.81 8.25 22.96
C ASN A 31 34.71 7.86 24.44
N ARG A 32 33.52 8.00 25.04
CA ARG A 32 33.27 7.63 26.45
C ARG A 32 33.57 6.15 26.70
N GLN A 33 33.10 5.27 25.80
CA GLN A 33 33.38 3.83 25.90
C GLN A 33 34.89 3.51 25.88
N LEU A 34 35.66 4.21 25.04
CA LEU A 34 37.10 3.97 24.88
C LEU A 34 37.95 4.63 25.97
N ASP A 35 37.49 5.73 26.54
CA ASP A 35 38.23 6.52 27.54
C ASP A 35 38.16 5.88 28.93
N HIS A 36 36.95 5.61 29.43
CA HIS A 36 36.74 5.11 30.80
C HIS A 36 35.71 3.96 30.90
N GLY A 37 35.24 3.44 29.77
CA GLY A 37 34.13 2.47 29.74
C GLY A 37 32.76 3.13 30.01
N TRP A 38 31.68 2.41 29.76
CA TRP A 38 30.32 2.93 29.94
C TRP A 38 29.93 2.98 31.42
N THR A 39 29.59 4.16 31.93
CA THR A 39 29.11 4.33 33.31
C THR A 39 27.61 4.62 33.36
N ALA A 40 27.00 4.49 34.55
CA ALA A 40 25.60 4.87 34.74
C ALA A 40 25.34 6.36 34.47
N LYS A 41 26.34 7.21 34.73
CA LYS A 41 26.27 8.65 34.43
C LYS A 41 26.28 8.90 32.92
N ASP A 42 27.09 8.15 32.17
CA ASP A 42 27.08 8.22 30.70
C ASP A 42 25.76 7.79 30.10
N GLU A 43 25.13 6.74 30.67
CA GLU A 43 23.80 6.30 30.24
C GLU A 43 22.77 7.43 30.41
N GLU A 44 22.74 8.07 31.58
CA GLU A 44 21.82 9.18 31.86
C GLU A 44 22.04 10.37 30.92
N GLU A 45 23.28 10.83 30.78
CA GLU A 45 23.62 11.94 29.87
C GLU A 45 23.32 11.60 28.40
N PHE A 46 23.61 10.36 27.97
CA PHE A 46 23.36 9.94 26.58
C PHE A 46 21.86 9.83 26.28
N ILE A 47 21.06 9.37 27.25
CA ILE A 47 19.59 9.37 27.15
C ILE A 47 19.07 10.81 27.00
N GLU A 48 19.59 11.75 27.77
CA GLU A 48 19.21 13.17 27.67
C GLU A 48 19.57 13.75 26.29
N MET A 49 20.77 13.47 25.77
CA MET A 49 21.16 13.85 24.42
C MET A 49 20.21 13.30 23.35
N LEU A 50 19.82 12.02 23.46
CA LEU A 50 18.87 11.39 22.54
C LEU A 50 17.48 12.01 22.65
N ASP A 51 17.02 12.34 23.84
CA ASP A 51 15.71 12.95 24.08
C ASP A 51 15.64 14.39 23.53
N ASN A 52 16.72 15.15 23.68
CA ASN A 52 16.87 16.49 23.09
C ASN A 52 16.83 16.43 21.55
N GLU A 53 17.57 15.49 20.96
CA GLU A 53 17.55 15.29 19.51
C GLU A 53 16.17 14.81 19.02
N LEU A 54 15.48 13.95 19.78
CA LEU A 54 14.13 13.48 19.44
C LEU A 54 13.13 14.62 19.49
N SER A 55 13.18 15.46 20.53
CA SER A 55 12.34 16.65 20.67
C SER A 55 12.54 17.61 19.50
N LYS A 56 13.81 17.94 19.20
CA LYS A 56 14.15 18.82 18.08
C LYS A 56 13.54 18.35 16.76
N VAL A 57 13.71 17.07 16.43
CA VAL A 57 13.17 16.50 15.18
C VAL A 57 11.66 16.51 15.22
N TYR A 58 11.05 16.07 16.32
CA TYR A 58 9.59 15.98 16.46
C TYR A 58 8.92 17.35 16.34
N ASP A 59 9.44 18.36 17.04
CA ASP A 59 8.92 19.72 17.03
C ASP A 59 9.04 20.36 15.64
N PHE A 60 10.18 20.15 14.97
CA PHE A 60 10.37 20.61 13.59
C PHE A 60 9.36 19.98 12.62
N VAL A 61 9.13 18.66 12.73
CA VAL A 61 8.17 17.95 11.89
C VAL A 61 6.75 18.49 12.11
N ASN A 62 6.32 18.68 13.36
CA ASN A 62 5.00 19.20 13.67
C ASN A 62 4.81 20.66 13.22
N ALA A 63 5.84 21.49 13.36
CA ALA A 63 5.82 22.86 12.85
C ALA A 63 5.64 22.87 11.33
N LYS A 64 6.36 22.01 10.60
CA LYS A 64 6.25 21.90 9.15
C LYS A 64 4.93 21.30 8.66
N LEU A 65 4.37 20.32 9.37
CA LEU A 65 3.01 19.85 9.11
C LEU A 65 1.99 20.98 9.25
N SER A 66 2.07 21.76 10.33
CA SER A 66 1.14 22.86 10.59
C SER A 66 1.21 23.93 9.49
N GLU A 67 2.43 24.21 8.98
CA GLU A 67 2.65 25.10 7.84
C GLU A 67 2.00 24.56 6.56
N ILE A 68 2.20 23.28 6.26
CA ILE A 68 1.60 22.59 5.10
C ILE A 68 0.07 22.62 5.19
N ASP A 69 -0.51 22.27 6.34
CA ASP A 69 -1.96 22.26 6.56
C ASP A 69 -2.56 23.65 6.37
N ALA A 70 -1.90 24.70 6.90
CA ALA A 70 -2.34 26.08 6.71
C ALA A 70 -2.34 26.50 5.23
N ARG A 71 -1.32 26.08 4.47
CA ARG A 71 -1.23 26.36 3.02
C ARG A 71 -2.28 25.59 2.21
N ILE A 72 -2.56 24.34 2.55
CA ILE A 72 -3.63 23.55 1.94
C ILE A 72 -4.98 24.23 2.18
N LEU A 73 -5.27 24.64 3.42
CA LEU A 73 -6.51 25.34 3.78
C LEU A 73 -6.65 26.68 3.06
N TYR A 74 -5.55 27.41 2.86
CA TYR A 74 -5.55 28.64 2.07
C TYR A 74 -5.93 28.38 0.61
N CYS A 75 -5.32 27.37 -0.01
CA CYS A 75 -5.64 26.98 -1.39
C CYS A 75 -7.10 26.53 -1.50
N GLU A 76 -7.58 25.69 -0.58
CA GLU A 76 -8.97 25.23 -0.53
C GLU A 76 -9.95 26.40 -0.48
N ARG A 77 -9.78 27.34 0.46
CA ARG A 77 -10.66 28.51 0.60
C ARG A 77 -10.65 29.39 -0.65
N THR A 78 -9.48 29.57 -1.26
CA THR A 78 -9.33 30.38 -2.46
C THR A 78 -10.03 29.72 -3.64
N ILE A 79 -9.82 28.41 -3.85
CA ILE A 79 -10.49 27.62 -4.90
C ILE A 79 -12.01 27.64 -4.71
N GLN A 80 -12.51 27.44 -3.48
CA GLN A 80 -13.95 27.53 -3.18
C GLN A 80 -14.51 28.93 -3.50
N THR A 81 -13.72 29.98 -3.30
CA THR A 81 -14.11 31.37 -3.63
C THR A 81 -14.17 31.57 -5.14
N LEU A 82 -13.20 31.04 -5.89
CA LEU A 82 -13.19 31.05 -7.36
C LEU A 82 -14.41 30.31 -7.92
N GLN A 83 -14.77 29.14 -7.36
CA GLN A 83 -15.94 28.38 -7.80
C GLN A 83 -17.27 29.10 -7.56
N LYS A 84 -17.38 29.89 -6.48
CA LYS A 84 -18.60 30.64 -6.13
C LYS A 84 -18.73 31.98 -6.87
N ASN A 85 -17.61 32.55 -7.34
CA ASN A 85 -17.57 33.87 -7.96
C ASN A 85 -17.06 33.80 -9.42
N PRO A 86 -17.96 33.64 -10.41
CA PRO A 86 -17.58 33.52 -11.81
C PRO A 86 -16.75 34.70 -12.35
N ALA A 87 -16.92 35.90 -11.79
CA ALA A 87 -16.15 37.09 -12.18
C ALA A 87 -14.65 37.00 -11.81
N MET A 88 -14.30 36.23 -10.77
CA MET A 88 -12.91 36.01 -10.34
C MET A 88 -12.34 34.69 -10.88
N ALA A 89 -13.17 33.82 -11.46
CA ALA A 89 -12.82 32.51 -11.97
C ALA A 89 -12.06 32.59 -13.31
N SER A 90 -10.87 33.19 -13.30
CA SER A 90 -9.97 33.23 -14.46
C SER A 90 -9.07 32.00 -14.51
N ASP A 91 -8.66 31.61 -15.72
CA ASP A 91 -7.69 30.52 -15.94
C ASP A 91 -6.37 30.78 -15.19
N ALA A 92 -5.93 32.05 -15.16
CA ALA A 92 -4.72 32.45 -14.47
C ALA A 92 -4.80 32.17 -12.96
N ASN A 93 -5.95 32.45 -12.33
CA ASN A 93 -6.12 32.21 -10.90
C ASN A 93 -6.11 30.72 -10.55
N TYR A 94 -6.70 29.86 -11.38
CA TYR A 94 -6.60 28.41 -11.19
C TYR A 94 -5.18 27.90 -11.41
N SER A 95 -4.44 28.44 -12.38
CA SER A 95 -3.02 28.09 -12.61
C SER A 95 -2.15 28.44 -11.41
N ILE A 96 -2.33 29.63 -10.83
CA ILE A 96 -1.57 30.05 -9.63
C ILE A 96 -1.85 29.11 -8.45
N MET A 97 -3.10 28.67 -8.27
CA MET A 97 -3.43 27.70 -7.23
C MET A 97 -2.86 26.31 -7.53
N ASP A 98 -2.84 25.88 -8.79
CA ASP A 98 -2.22 24.61 -9.21
C ASP A 98 -0.71 24.59 -8.96
N GLU A 99 -0.01 25.68 -9.27
CA GLU A 99 1.42 25.87 -8.96
C GLU A 99 1.66 25.86 -7.45
N ALA A 100 0.84 26.57 -6.67
CA ALA A 100 0.96 26.58 -5.21
C ALA A 100 0.74 25.19 -4.59
N LEU A 101 -0.21 24.40 -5.11
CA LEU A 101 -0.44 23.01 -4.69
C LEU A 101 0.72 22.10 -5.05
N THR A 102 1.36 22.33 -6.21
CA THR A 102 2.57 21.63 -6.64
C THR A 102 3.72 21.89 -5.66
N GLU A 103 3.92 23.15 -5.25
CA GLU A 103 4.92 23.51 -4.23
C GLU A 103 4.64 22.84 -2.88
N ILE A 104 3.37 22.78 -2.45
CA ILE A 104 3.00 22.07 -1.22
C ILE A 104 3.34 20.58 -1.35
N LEU A 105 3.13 19.98 -2.52
CA LEU A 105 3.45 18.57 -2.76
C LEU A 105 4.96 18.29 -2.67
N PHE A 106 5.81 19.21 -3.17
CA PHE A 106 7.25 19.15 -2.95
C PHE A 106 7.61 19.20 -1.45
N ASP A 107 7.00 20.11 -0.69
CA ASP A 107 7.24 20.22 0.75
C ASP A 107 6.80 18.98 1.53
N VAL A 108 5.67 18.36 1.15
CA VAL A 108 5.20 17.08 1.71
C VAL A 108 6.20 15.96 1.44
N ASN A 109 6.75 15.90 0.22
CA ASN A 109 7.78 14.92 -0.14
C ASN A 109 9.06 15.12 0.68
N ASP A 110 9.56 16.36 0.76
CA ASP A 110 10.76 16.69 1.51
C ASP A 110 10.58 16.36 3.01
N LEU A 111 9.43 16.71 3.58
CA LEU A 111 9.10 16.42 4.98
C LEU A 111 9.00 14.91 5.25
N SER A 112 8.40 14.16 4.34
CA SER A 112 8.34 12.71 4.43
C SER A 112 9.72 12.07 4.44
N ARG A 113 10.63 12.53 3.56
CA ARG A 113 12.02 12.08 3.51
C ARG A 113 12.78 12.45 4.79
N PHE A 114 12.62 13.69 5.26
CA PHE A 114 13.22 14.16 6.51
C PHE A 114 12.82 13.27 7.69
N THR A 115 11.52 13.03 7.87
CA THR A 115 10.99 12.22 8.98
C THR A 115 11.53 10.78 8.92
N ARG A 116 11.54 10.18 7.73
CA ARG A 116 12.05 8.83 7.50
C ARG A 116 13.54 8.71 7.82
N LEU A 117 14.37 9.63 7.32
CA LEU A 117 15.81 9.61 7.56
C LEU A 117 16.11 9.73 9.06
N ASN A 118 15.47 10.66 9.77
CA ASN A 118 15.68 10.84 11.19
C ASN A 118 15.20 9.64 12.02
N PHE A 119 14.06 9.04 11.67
CA PHE A 119 13.60 7.81 12.32
C PHE A 119 14.63 6.68 12.19
N VAL A 120 15.19 6.47 10.99
CA VAL A 120 16.26 5.48 10.78
C VAL A 120 17.51 5.86 11.59
N ALA A 121 17.84 7.14 11.72
CA ALA A 121 18.98 7.60 12.51
C ALA A 121 18.84 7.17 13.98
N PHE A 122 17.66 7.38 14.59
CA PHE A 122 17.35 6.89 15.94
C PHE A 122 17.46 5.37 16.05
N GLN A 123 16.89 4.62 15.13
CA GLN A 123 17.00 3.16 15.14
C GLN A 123 18.47 2.69 15.06
N LYS A 124 19.28 3.33 14.21
CA LYS A 124 20.69 2.98 14.00
C LYS A 124 21.56 3.38 15.19
N ILE A 125 21.30 4.51 15.85
CA ILE A 125 22.07 4.94 17.03
C ILE A 125 21.73 4.09 18.24
N LEU A 126 20.45 3.79 18.49
CA LEU A 126 20.02 2.87 19.57
C LEU A 126 20.62 1.47 19.38
N LYS A 127 20.56 0.92 18.16
CA LYS A 127 21.22 -0.37 17.87
C LYS A 127 22.73 -0.33 18.08
N LYS A 128 23.37 0.80 17.78
CA LYS A 128 24.81 0.98 17.97
C LYS A 128 25.14 1.07 19.46
N HIS A 129 24.36 1.81 20.23
CA HIS A 129 24.45 1.90 21.68
C HIS A 129 24.42 0.51 22.31
N ASP A 130 23.35 -0.26 22.11
CA ASP A 130 23.19 -1.59 22.70
C ASP A 130 24.35 -2.53 22.35
N LYS A 131 24.90 -2.41 21.14
CA LYS A 131 26.06 -3.20 20.69
C LYS A 131 27.35 -2.81 21.42
N TRP A 132 27.54 -1.53 21.74
CA TRP A 132 28.78 -1.01 22.35
C TRP A 132 28.77 -1.14 23.87
N THR A 133 27.61 -0.96 24.50
CA THR A 133 27.47 -0.92 25.96
C THR A 133 26.97 -2.23 26.55
N GLY A 134 26.29 -3.07 25.75
CA GLY A 134 25.64 -4.31 26.22
C GLY A 134 24.30 -4.07 26.92
N LEU A 135 23.86 -2.81 27.05
CA LEU A 135 22.57 -2.45 27.64
C LEU A 135 21.44 -2.55 26.61
N GLN A 136 20.19 -2.57 27.09
CA GLN A 136 18.99 -2.70 26.24
C GLN A 136 18.25 -1.36 26.11
N LEU A 137 18.98 -0.29 25.78
CA LEU A 137 18.40 1.05 25.65
C LEU A 137 17.34 1.10 24.56
N LYS A 138 17.50 0.35 23.45
CA LYS A 138 16.47 0.28 22.41
C LYS A 138 15.10 -0.07 22.97
N GLN A 139 15.02 -0.97 23.95
CA GLN A 139 13.76 -1.38 24.57
C GLN A 139 13.23 -0.30 25.52
N ALA A 140 14.09 0.28 26.36
CA ALA A 140 13.73 1.34 27.29
C ALA A 140 13.26 2.62 26.57
N PHE A 141 13.85 2.93 25.42
CA PHE A 141 13.54 4.13 24.64
C PHE A 141 12.24 4.03 23.81
N VAL A 142 11.59 2.85 23.77
CA VAL A 142 10.33 2.65 23.03
C VAL A 142 9.23 3.57 23.54
N GLU A 143 9.14 3.80 24.84
CA GLU A 143 8.10 4.67 25.44
C GLU A 143 8.25 6.12 24.96
N LYS A 144 9.48 6.66 24.99
CA LYS A 144 9.79 8.00 24.46
C LYS A 144 9.46 8.13 22.97
N LEU A 145 9.78 7.11 22.17
CA LEU A 145 9.41 7.08 20.75
C LEU A 145 7.89 7.02 20.54
N ARG A 146 7.14 6.41 21.46
CA ARG A 146 5.66 6.39 21.40
C ARG A 146 5.04 7.73 21.78
N GLU A 147 5.64 8.46 22.71
CA GLU A 147 5.24 9.82 23.10
C GLU A 147 5.50 10.81 21.96
N LYS A 148 6.63 10.67 21.26
CA LYS A 148 7.03 11.51 20.11
C LYS A 148 7.16 10.67 18.83
N PRO A 149 6.05 10.17 18.27
CA PRO A 149 6.10 9.24 17.17
C PRO A 149 6.51 9.93 15.86
N LEU A 150 7.67 9.54 15.34
CA LEU A 150 8.14 9.97 14.03
C LEU A 150 7.58 9.10 12.89
N ASP A 151 7.16 7.87 13.17
CA ASP A 151 6.71 6.88 12.18
C ASP A 151 5.20 6.93 11.89
N LYS A 152 4.42 7.61 12.74
CA LYS A 152 2.95 7.70 12.60
C LYS A 152 2.45 8.88 11.75
N GLN A 153 3.36 9.71 11.26
CA GLN A 153 3.04 10.90 10.46
C GLN A 153 2.45 10.47 9.11
N ARG A 154 1.13 10.52 8.96
CA ARG A 154 0.43 10.09 7.74
C ARG A 154 0.23 11.27 6.79
N PHE A 155 1.15 11.41 5.83
CA PHE A 155 1.03 12.36 4.73
C PHE A 155 -0.10 12.01 3.76
N ASP A 156 -0.67 10.79 3.82
CA ASP A 156 -1.71 10.32 2.90
C ASP A 156 -2.94 11.22 2.87
N VAL A 157 -3.34 11.78 4.02
CA VAL A 157 -4.49 12.69 4.10
C VAL A 157 -4.20 13.94 3.28
N ALA A 158 -3.08 14.63 3.56
CA ALA A 158 -2.67 15.83 2.85
C ALA A 158 -2.54 15.59 1.34
N ILE A 159 -1.90 14.48 0.95
CA ILE A 159 -1.74 14.04 -0.43
C ILE A 159 -3.10 13.90 -1.14
N ILE A 160 -4.09 13.27 -0.51
CA ILE A 160 -5.42 13.10 -1.11
C ILE A 160 -6.15 14.44 -1.24
N TYR A 161 -6.06 15.31 -0.23
CA TYR A 161 -6.63 16.65 -0.29
C TYR A 161 -6.00 17.49 -1.41
N ILE A 162 -4.66 17.50 -1.50
CA ILE A 162 -3.91 18.17 -2.56
C ILE A 162 -4.34 17.64 -3.93
N SER A 163 -4.47 16.31 -4.09
CA SER A 163 -4.95 15.72 -5.34
C SER A 163 -6.35 16.19 -5.74
N ALA A 164 -7.27 16.29 -4.79
CA ALA A 164 -8.64 16.73 -5.06
C ALA A 164 -8.66 18.21 -5.49
N LEU A 165 -7.85 19.05 -4.85
CA LEU A 165 -7.73 20.46 -5.21
C LEU A 165 -7.06 20.65 -6.58
N HIS A 166 -6.01 19.88 -6.89
CA HIS A 166 -5.39 19.86 -8.23
C HIS A 166 -6.39 19.50 -9.32
N ASP A 167 -7.21 18.47 -9.10
CA ASP A 167 -8.23 18.06 -10.07
C ASP A 167 -9.23 19.19 -10.34
N ILE A 168 -9.63 19.94 -9.31
CA ILE A 168 -10.50 21.13 -9.46
C ILE A 168 -9.80 22.21 -10.29
N CYS A 169 -8.53 22.49 -10.03
CA CYS A 169 -7.75 23.48 -10.78
C CYS A 169 -7.62 23.10 -12.26
N ARG A 170 -7.26 21.84 -12.55
CA ARG A 170 -7.15 21.32 -13.93
C ARG A 170 -8.47 21.41 -14.69
N ASN A 171 -9.58 21.12 -14.01
CA ASN A 171 -10.92 21.21 -14.58
C ASN A 171 -11.52 22.62 -14.52
N ARG A 172 -10.76 23.62 -14.03
CA ARG A 172 -11.17 25.03 -13.93
C ARG A 172 -12.49 25.21 -13.16
N GLY A 173 -12.67 24.41 -12.11
CA GLY A 173 -13.88 24.41 -11.28
C GLY A 173 -15.10 23.74 -11.91
N LYS A 174 -15.02 23.23 -13.15
CA LYS A 174 -16.10 22.46 -13.76
C LYS A 174 -16.19 21.11 -13.07
N LYS A 175 -17.42 20.67 -12.75
CA LYS A 175 -17.64 19.30 -12.28
C LYS A 175 -17.32 18.35 -13.43
N SER A 176 -16.47 17.35 -13.16
CA SER A 176 -16.42 16.13 -13.96
C SER A 176 -17.85 15.61 -14.14
N ILE A 177 -18.23 15.25 -15.37
CA ILE A 177 -19.56 14.69 -15.65
C ILE A 177 -19.73 13.44 -14.78
N ASP A 178 -20.92 13.26 -14.18
CA ASP A 178 -21.20 12.27 -13.14
C ASP A 178 -20.69 10.86 -13.46
N ASP A 179 -19.95 10.27 -12.51
CA ASP A 179 -19.34 8.93 -12.53
C ASP A 179 -20.37 7.76 -12.41
N THR A 180 -21.59 7.90 -12.93
CA THR A 180 -22.67 6.93 -12.65
C THR A 180 -22.61 5.65 -13.48
N ALA A 181 -21.54 5.38 -14.24
CA ALA A 181 -21.41 4.15 -15.01
C ALA A 181 -19.97 3.61 -15.09
N PHE A 182 -19.31 3.38 -13.95
CA PHE A 182 -18.13 2.50 -13.91
C PHE A 182 -18.54 1.07 -13.58
N GLU A 183 -19.32 0.47 -14.48
CA GLU A 183 -19.35 -0.99 -14.56
C GLU A 183 -17.95 -1.50 -14.92
N ASP A 184 -17.55 -2.63 -14.32
CA ASP A 184 -16.42 -3.44 -14.82
C ASP A 184 -16.80 -3.86 -16.25
N GLN A 185 -16.61 -2.99 -17.25
CA GLN A 185 -16.65 -3.42 -18.64
C GLN A 185 -15.48 -4.37 -18.84
N ASN A 186 -15.84 -5.64 -18.97
CA ASN A 186 -14.98 -6.73 -19.36
C ASN A 186 -14.40 -6.47 -20.76
N GLU A 187 -13.27 -7.13 -21.04
CA GLU A 187 -12.68 -7.29 -22.38
C GLU A 187 -12.00 -6.08 -23.02
N PHE A 188 -10.93 -5.58 -22.39
CA PHE A 188 -9.81 -5.06 -23.17
C PHE A 188 -8.52 -5.73 -22.71
N GLU A 189 -7.68 -6.14 -23.66
CA GLU A 189 -6.32 -6.60 -23.36
C GLU A 189 -5.55 -5.41 -22.76
N ARG A 190 -5.15 -5.56 -21.48
CA ARG A 190 -4.39 -4.55 -20.75
C ARG A 190 -3.00 -5.07 -20.45
N ALA A 191 -1.98 -4.37 -20.94
CA ALA A 191 -0.62 -4.59 -20.47
C ALA A 191 -0.53 -4.18 -18.99
N THR A 192 -0.21 -5.15 -18.13
CA THR A 192 -0.04 -4.93 -16.69
C THR A 192 1.42 -5.16 -16.31
N ALA A 193 2.07 -4.12 -15.76
CA ALA A 193 3.42 -4.22 -15.22
C ALA A 193 3.40 -3.97 -13.70
N LYS A 194 4.37 -4.57 -12.99
CA LYS A 194 4.49 -4.48 -11.53
C LYS A 194 5.91 -4.14 -11.14
N TYR A 195 6.02 -3.23 -10.18
CA TYR A 195 7.30 -2.73 -9.70
C TYR A 195 7.32 -2.73 -8.18
N TRP A 196 8.48 -3.00 -7.59
CA TRP A 196 8.75 -2.75 -6.18
C TRP A 196 9.26 -1.32 -6.00
N ILE A 197 8.83 -0.69 -4.91
CA ILE A 197 9.25 0.65 -4.51
C ILE A 197 9.82 0.56 -3.11
N HIS A 198 11.06 1.04 -2.95
CA HIS A 198 11.66 1.15 -1.63
C HIS A 198 10.86 2.14 -0.76
N PRO A 199 10.65 1.88 0.54
CA PRO A 199 9.88 2.78 1.42
C PRO A 199 10.29 4.25 1.37
N ASP A 200 11.57 4.51 1.15
CA ASP A 200 12.14 5.86 1.06
C ASP A 200 11.69 6.63 -0.19
N ASN A 201 11.17 5.95 -1.22
CA ASN A 201 10.74 6.54 -2.49
C ASN A 201 9.21 6.63 -2.63
N ILE A 202 8.43 6.09 -1.68
CA ILE A 202 6.97 5.98 -1.81
C ILE A 202 6.31 7.33 -2.01
N THR A 203 6.66 8.32 -1.18
CA THR A 203 6.06 9.66 -1.24
C THR A 203 6.44 10.38 -2.53
N GLU A 204 7.68 10.25 -2.97
CA GLU A 204 8.17 10.85 -4.21
C GLU A 204 7.39 10.29 -5.42
N VAL A 205 7.25 8.97 -5.49
CA VAL A 205 6.48 8.32 -6.56
C VAL A 205 5.00 8.72 -6.53
N LYS A 206 4.37 8.78 -5.34
CA LYS A 206 2.98 9.25 -5.22
C LYS A 206 2.83 10.66 -5.77
N ALA A 207 3.73 11.56 -5.39
CA ALA A 207 3.69 12.94 -5.80
C ALA A 207 3.91 13.11 -7.32
N ILE A 208 4.88 12.41 -7.93
CA ILE A 208 5.08 12.41 -9.39
C ILE A 208 3.80 11.97 -10.12
N ILE A 209 3.19 10.86 -9.69
CA ILE A 209 1.97 10.35 -10.32
C ILE A 209 0.84 11.38 -10.21
N MET A 210 0.72 12.06 -9.07
CA MET A 210 -0.33 13.06 -8.83
C MET A 210 -0.24 14.30 -9.71
N LEU A 211 0.94 14.66 -10.20
CA LEU A 211 1.10 15.72 -11.20
C LEU A 211 0.39 15.38 -12.53
N HIS A 212 0.05 14.12 -12.75
CA HIS A 212 -0.56 13.65 -14.00
C HIS A 212 -1.93 13.00 -13.81
N LEU A 213 -2.13 12.26 -12.71
CA LEU A 213 -3.34 11.48 -12.45
C LEU A 213 -3.90 11.78 -11.05
N PRO A 214 -5.18 12.15 -10.91
CA PRO A 214 -5.76 12.34 -9.60
C PRO A 214 -5.93 11.02 -8.86
N VAL A 215 -5.93 11.08 -7.52
CA VAL A 215 -6.31 9.96 -6.67
C VAL A 215 -7.78 9.63 -6.91
N TYR A 216 -8.04 8.39 -7.29
CA TYR A 216 -9.39 7.88 -7.47
C TYR A 216 -10.04 7.58 -6.12
N ILE A 217 -11.10 8.32 -5.78
CA ILE A 217 -11.90 8.14 -4.57
C ILE A 217 -13.22 7.47 -4.95
N TYR A 218 -13.46 6.26 -4.44
CA TYR A 218 -14.64 5.46 -4.78
C TYR A 218 -15.96 6.08 -4.31
N ASN A 219 -15.99 6.63 -3.09
CA ASN A 219 -17.17 7.28 -2.52
C ASN A 219 -16.87 8.75 -2.26
N LYS A 220 -17.27 9.62 -3.21
CA LYS A 220 -17.07 11.07 -3.13
C LYS A 220 -17.96 11.75 -2.08
N GLN A 221 -19.03 11.08 -1.63
CA GLN A 221 -19.97 11.62 -0.64
C GLN A 221 -19.47 11.45 0.81
N LYS A 222 -18.63 10.46 1.07
CA LYS A 222 -17.99 10.24 2.38
C LYS A 222 -16.67 11.01 2.45
N LYS A 223 -16.41 11.67 3.58
CA LYS A 223 -15.07 12.18 3.89
C LYS A 223 -14.09 10.99 3.93
N TRP A 224 -12.98 11.11 3.19
CA TRP A 224 -11.97 10.07 3.14
C TRP A 224 -11.28 9.90 4.50
N GLU A 225 -11.12 8.65 4.92
CA GLU A 225 -10.37 8.27 6.11
C GLU A 225 -9.26 7.27 5.76
N PRO A 226 -8.13 7.22 6.49
CA PRO A 226 -7.04 6.28 6.23
C PRO A 226 -7.48 4.82 6.13
N VAL A 227 -8.52 4.44 6.89
CA VAL A 227 -9.09 3.08 6.87
C VAL A 227 -9.71 2.72 5.53
N ASP A 228 -10.18 3.69 4.74
CA ASP A 228 -10.81 3.45 3.43
C ASP A 228 -9.80 2.92 2.38
N SER A 229 -8.50 3.12 2.63
CA SER A 229 -7.43 2.56 1.78
C SER A 229 -7.13 1.09 2.07
N ALA A 230 -7.58 0.55 3.22
CA ALA A 230 -7.25 -0.79 3.65
C ALA A 230 -7.94 -1.85 2.77
N ILE A 231 -7.17 -2.81 2.29
CA ILE A 231 -7.66 -3.95 1.51
C ILE A 231 -7.09 -5.21 2.13
N SER A 232 -7.98 -6.15 2.43
CA SER A 232 -7.60 -7.50 2.82
C SER A 232 -8.13 -8.52 1.82
N SER A 233 -7.37 -9.57 1.57
CA SER A 233 -7.78 -10.67 0.70
C SER A 233 -7.30 -11.99 1.28
N VAL A 234 -8.22 -12.89 1.61
CA VAL A 234 -7.92 -14.25 2.05
C VAL A 234 -7.89 -15.15 0.82
N TYR A 235 -6.75 -15.76 0.55
CA TYR A 235 -6.54 -16.71 -0.54
C TYR A 235 -6.79 -18.13 -0.03
N PHE A 236 -7.42 -18.92 -0.90
CA PHE A 236 -7.76 -20.30 -0.65
C PHE A 236 -6.86 -21.21 -1.48
N ASP A 237 -6.42 -22.31 -0.88
CA ASP A 237 -5.74 -23.42 -1.54
C ASP A 237 -5.98 -24.69 -0.70
N ASN A 238 -5.37 -25.80 -1.07
CA ASN A 238 -5.39 -27.02 -0.28
C ASN A 238 -4.02 -27.32 0.35
N PRO A 239 -3.90 -28.28 1.29
CA PRO A 239 -2.64 -28.59 1.97
C PRO A 239 -1.46 -28.97 1.04
N ASN A 240 -1.76 -29.35 -0.21
CA ASN A 240 -0.78 -29.69 -1.25
C ASN A 240 -0.39 -28.50 -2.13
N PHE A 241 -1.03 -27.35 -1.97
CA PHE A 241 -0.78 -26.11 -2.72
C PHE A 241 -0.96 -26.27 -4.24
N ASP A 242 -2.05 -26.94 -4.65
CA ASP A 242 -2.35 -27.20 -6.06
C ASP A 242 -2.63 -25.89 -6.84
N LEU A 243 -3.39 -24.95 -6.26
CA LEU A 243 -3.68 -23.67 -6.92
C LEU A 243 -2.41 -22.81 -7.02
N TYR A 244 -1.57 -22.79 -5.98
CA TYR A 244 -0.24 -22.19 -6.05
C TYR A 244 0.59 -22.74 -7.22
N THR A 245 0.67 -24.07 -7.31
CA THR A 245 1.57 -24.75 -8.25
C THR A 245 1.16 -24.45 -9.69
N THR A 246 -0.10 -24.69 -10.03
CA THR A 246 -0.66 -24.41 -11.36
C THR A 246 -0.58 -22.91 -11.70
N ARG A 247 -0.76 -22.02 -10.71
CA ARG A 247 -0.66 -20.57 -10.91
C ARG A 247 0.77 -20.10 -11.17
N LEU A 248 1.76 -20.70 -10.54
CA LEU A 248 3.18 -20.40 -10.76
C LEU A 248 3.64 -20.91 -12.12
N GLN A 249 3.23 -22.12 -12.51
CA GLN A 249 3.53 -22.72 -13.81
C GLN A 249 2.76 -22.08 -14.97
N ARG A 250 1.65 -21.41 -14.65
CA ARG A 250 0.73 -20.76 -15.60
C ARG A 250 -0.02 -21.76 -16.48
N ASP A 251 -0.46 -22.85 -15.86
CA ASP A 251 -1.27 -23.84 -16.54
C ASP A 251 -2.57 -23.21 -17.04
N GLU A 252 -3.06 -23.71 -18.18
CA GLU A 252 -4.36 -23.33 -18.72
C GLU A 252 -5.47 -23.71 -17.74
N GLY A 253 -6.41 -22.79 -17.53
CA GLY A 253 -7.45 -22.94 -16.51
C GLY A 253 -6.98 -22.75 -15.07
N SER A 254 -5.71 -22.39 -14.81
CA SER A 254 -5.22 -22.21 -13.43
C SER A 254 -6.00 -21.11 -12.70
N GLU A 255 -6.54 -21.48 -11.54
CA GLU A 255 -7.39 -20.61 -10.73
C GLU A 255 -6.63 -19.97 -9.57
N ALA A 256 -7.00 -18.75 -9.22
CA ALA A 256 -6.67 -18.13 -7.94
C ALA A 256 -7.96 -17.58 -7.32
N ILE A 257 -8.38 -18.19 -6.21
CA ILE A 257 -9.62 -17.85 -5.51
C ILE A 257 -9.27 -17.07 -4.24
N ARG A 258 -9.96 -15.95 -4.04
CA ARG A 258 -9.76 -15.11 -2.86
C ARG A 258 -11.01 -14.35 -2.46
N PHE A 259 -11.19 -14.16 -1.16
CA PHE A 259 -12.28 -13.36 -0.62
C PHE A 259 -11.73 -12.04 -0.11
N ARG A 260 -12.29 -10.94 -0.59
CA ARG A 260 -11.75 -9.59 -0.41
C ARG A 260 -12.76 -8.66 0.25
N TRP A 261 -12.27 -7.81 1.14
CA TRP A 261 -13.03 -6.70 1.67
C TRP A 261 -12.20 -5.42 1.69
N TYR A 262 -12.89 -4.29 1.82
CA TYR A 262 -12.34 -2.95 1.86
C TYR A 262 -12.69 -2.29 3.18
N GLY A 263 -11.75 -1.57 3.78
CA GLY A 263 -11.96 -0.89 5.05
C GLY A 263 -12.11 -1.83 6.25
N THR A 264 -12.82 -1.35 7.26
CA THR A 264 -13.14 -2.10 8.48
C THR A 264 -14.23 -3.14 8.24
N ASN A 265 -14.30 -4.12 9.13
CA ASN A 265 -15.10 -5.33 8.93
C ASN A 265 -16.60 -5.15 9.23
N ASP A 266 -17.00 -4.11 9.97
CA ASP A 266 -18.22 -4.15 10.79
C ASP A 266 -19.56 -4.28 10.03
N LYS A 267 -19.62 -3.98 8.73
CA LYS A 267 -20.83 -4.17 7.88
C LYS A 267 -20.50 -4.47 6.40
N SER A 268 -19.34 -5.08 6.15
CA SER A 268 -18.75 -5.09 4.80
C SER A 268 -19.39 -6.12 3.86
N ASN A 269 -19.56 -5.72 2.60
CA ASN A 269 -19.78 -6.67 1.50
C ASN A 269 -18.44 -7.36 1.20
N ILE A 270 -18.45 -8.69 1.20
CA ILE A 270 -17.28 -9.49 0.84
C ILE A 270 -17.35 -9.82 -0.64
N TYR A 271 -16.28 -9.50 -1.35
CA TYR A 271 -16.11 -9.82 -2.76
C TYR A 271 -15.50 -11.22 -2.87
N ILE A 272 -16.29 -12.15 -3.39
CA ILE A 272 -15.85 -13.51 -3.70
C ILE A 272 -15.26 -13.45 -5.11
N GLU A 273 -13.93 -13.52 -5.23
CA GLU A 273 -13.21 -13.30 -6.48
C GLU A 273 -12.52 -14.58 -6.95
N ARG A 274 -12.61 -14.87 -8.25
CA ARG A 274 -11.82 -15.91 -8.92
C ARG A 274 -11.09 -15.31 -10.12
N LYS A 275 -9.80 -15.60 -10.23
CA LYS A 275 -9.01 -15.34 -11.44
C LYS A 275 -8.69 -16.65 -12.13
N THR A 276 -9.02 -16.75 -13.41
CA THR A 276 -8.71 -17.92 -14.24
C THR A 276 -7.72 -17.52 -15.32
N HIS A 277 -6.58 -18.22 -15.41
CA HIS A 277 -5.64 -18.06 -16.52
C HIS A 277 -6.18 -18.81 -17.74
N HIS A 278 -6.27 -18.17 -18.90
CA HIS A 278 -6.75 -18.78 -20.15
C HIS A 278 -8.05 -19.58 -19.96
N ALA A 279 -9.14 -18.85 -19.69
CA ALA A 279 -10.47 -19.43 -19.60
C ALA A 279 -10.89 -19.99 -20.96
N SER A 280 -11.14 -21.29 -21.02
CA SER A 280 -11.57 -21.97 -22.26
C SER A 280 -12.90 -21.44 -22.80
N TRP A 281 -13.72 -20.83 -21.93
CA TRP A 281 -15.01 -20.22 -22.29
C TRP A 281 -14.91 -18.78 -22.81
N LEU A 282 -13.71 -18.20 -22.88
CA LEU A 282 -13.45 -16.84 -23.37
C LEU A 282 -12.21 -16.83 -24.30
N ASP A 283 -12.17 -17.74 -25.26
CA ASP A 283 -11.11 -17.85 -26.29
C ASP A 283 -9.67 -17.85 -25.73
N GLY A 284 -9.47 -18.38 -24.52
CA GLY A 284 -8.16 -18.42 -23.87
C GLY A 284 -7.74 -17.09 -23.21
N ALA A 285 -8.64 -16.11 -23.04
CA ALA A 285 -8.35 -14.89 -22.28
C ALA A 285 -8.23 -15.18 -20.77
N SER A 286 -7.44 -14.38 -20.04
CA SER A 286 -7.40 -14.43 -18.58
C SER A 286 -8.51 -13.58 -17.97
N VAL A 287 -9.32 -14.17 -17.09
CA VAL A 287 -10.58 -13.58 -16.64
C VAL A 287 -10.58 -13.40 -15.13
N LYS A 288 -11.24 -12.35 -14.65
CA LYS A 288 -11.42 -12.04 -13.23
C LYS A 288 -12.90 -11.83 -12.96
N ASP A 289 -13.57 -12.87 -12.50
CA ASP A 289 -14.98 -12.82 -12.14
C ASP A 289 -15.17 -12.62 -10.63
N ARG A 290 -16.29 -12.01 -10.25
CA ARG A 290 -16.62 -11.78 -8.85
C ARG A 290 -18.10 -11.59 -8.61
N PHE A 291 -18.54 -11.94 -7.40
CA PHE A 291 -19.84 -11.54 -6.86
C PHE A 291 -19.70 -11.07 -5.42
N ARG A 292 -20.76 -10.52 -4.84
CA ARG A 292 -20.77 -9.97 -3.48
C ARG A 292 -21.63 -10.84 -2.57
N LEU A 293 -21.16 -11.09 -1.35
CA LEU A 293 -21.93 -11.67 -0.25
C LEU A 293 -21.87 -10.76 0.98
N LYS A 294 -22.87 -10.88 1.86
CA LYS A 294 -22.77 -10.35 3.22
C LYS A 294 -21.83 -11.24 4.04
N GLU A 295 -21.08 -10.63 4.96
CA GLU A 295 -20.11 -11.34 5.82
C GLU A 295 -20.71 -12.61 6.47
N GLY A 296 -21.90 -12.50 7.07
CA GLY A 296 -22.57 -13.62 7.72
C GLY A 296 -22.98 -14.78 6.80
N GLN A 297 -22.98 -14.58 5.47
CA GLN A 297 -23.27 -15.62 4.48
C GLN A 297 -22.02 -16.36 4.00
N VAL A 298 -20.82 -15.83 4.25
CA VAL A 298 -19.58 -16.35 3.66
C VAL A 298 -19.24 -17.74 4.19
N ASN A 299 -19.36 -17.97 5.50
CA ASN A 299 -19.12 -19.29 6.07
C ASN A 299 -20.06 -20.35 5.47
N SER A 300 -21.35 -20.04 5.37
CA SER A 300 -22.34 -20.95 4.76
C SER A 300 -22.05 -21.24 3.29
N PHE A 301 -21.55 -20.26 2.54
CA PHE A 301 -21.14 -20.44 1.15
C PHE A 301 -19.92 -21.37 1.03
N VAL A 302 -18.89 -21.17 1.87
CA VAL A 302 -17.68 -22.01 1.90
C VAL A 302 -18.00 -23.45 2.30
N GLN A 303 -18.89 -23.62 3.28
CA GLN A 303 -19.35 -24.95 3.72
C GLN A 303 -20.31 -25.62 2.73
N GLY A 304 -20.81 -24.88 1.73
CA GLY A 304 -21.78 -25.37 0.75
C GLY A 304 -23.22 -25.47 1.26
N THR A 305 -23.51 -24.96 2.47
CA THR A 305 -24.88 -24.91 3.01
C THR A 305 -25.71 -23.78 2.40
N LEU A 306 -25.07 -22.71 1.95
CA LEU A 306 -25.67 -21.71 1.07
C LEU A 306 -25.24 -21.98 -0.38
N THR A 307 -26.18 -22.42 -1.20
CA THR A 307 -25.93 -22.84 -2.59
C THR A 307 -25.88 -21.68 -3.57
N ALA A 308 -25.20 -21.87 -4.70
CA ALA A 308 -25.21 -20.90 -5.80
C ALA A 308 -26.63 -20.56 -6.32
N ASN A 309 -27.56 -21.52 -6.29
CA ASN A 309 -28.96 -21.31 -6.67
C ASN A 309 -29.66 -20.33 -5.71
N GLU A 310 -29.48 -20.50 -4.40
CA GLU A 310 -30.07 -19.61 -3.39
C GLU A 310 -29.48 -18.20 -3.47
N ILE A 311 -28.17 -18.08 -3.73
CA ILE A 311 -27.52 -16.79 -3.95
C ILE A 311 -28.12 -16.10 -5.18
N ALA A 312 -28.20 -16.78 -6.32
CA ALA A 312 -28.77 -16.23 -7.55
C ALA A 312 -30.25 -15.83 -7.36
N HIS A 313 -31.04 -16.66 -6.68
CA HIS A 313 -32.43 -16.34 -6.35
C HIS A 313 -32.53 -15.10 -5.46
N GLY A 314 -31.67 -14.96 -4.44
CA GLY A 314 -31.62 -13.75 -3.61
C GLY A 314 -31.30 -12.47 -4.40
N PHE A 315 -30.41 -12.55 -5.40
CA PHE A 315 -30.11 -11.43 -6.31
C PHE A 315 -31.28 -11.10 -7.26
N SER A 316 -32.04 -12.11 -7.70
CA SER A 316 -33.19 -11.88 -8.57
C SER A 316 -34.30 -11.05 -7.89
N GLN A 317 -34.43 -11.16 -6.56
CA GLN A 317 -35.42 -10.42 -5.77
C GLN A 317 -35.09 -8.92 -5.64
N THR A 318 -33.87 -8.50 -5.94
CA THR A 318 -33.43 -7.10 -5.82
C THR A 318 -33.58 -6.29 -7.12
N ASN A 319 -34.48 -6.68 -8.03
CA ASN A 319 -34.68 -6.05 -9.36
C ASN A 319 -33.38 -5.94 -10.18
N THR A 320 -32.53 -6.96 -10.10
CA THR A 320 -31.26 -7.01 -10.85
C THR A 320 -31.48 -7.63 -12.23
N ASP A 321 -30.74 -7.15 -13.23
CA ASP A 321 -30.81 -7.68 -14.60
C ASP A 321 -30.52 -9.19 -14.65
N LYS A 322 -31.20 -9.91 -15.54
CA LYS A 322 -31.09 -11.37 -15.68
C LYS A 322 -29.66 -11.78 -16.00
N SER A 323 -28.96 -11.02 -16.84
CA SER A 323 -27.56 -11.32 -17.20
C SER A 323 -26.63 -11.29 -15.99
N ALA A 324 -26.85 -10.36 -15.06
CA ALA A 324 -26.08 -10.25 -13.83
C ALA A 324 -26.40 -11.40 -12.85
N VAL A 325 -27.66 -11.84 -12.78
CA VAL A 325 -28.06 -13.02 -11.99
C VAL A 325 -27.39 -14.29 -12.53
N ASP A 326 -27.42 -14.49 -13.85
CA ASP A 326 -26.79 -15.63 -14.52
C ASP A 326 -25.27 -15.62 -14.33
N HIS A 327 -24.64 -14.44 -14.39
CA HIS A 327 -23.21 -14.29 -14.08
C HIS A 327 -22.90 -14.67 -12.62
N VAL A 328 -23.66 -14.17 -11.65
CA VAL A 328 -23.49 -14.52 -10.23
C VAL A 328 -23.62 -16.03 -10.03
N HIS A 329 -24.63 -16.65 -10.66
CA HIS A 329 -24.84 -18.09 -10.59
C HIS A 329 -23.65 -18.88 -11.15
N PHE A 330 -23.15 -18.49 -12.34
CA PHE A 330 -22.01 -19.11 -12.99
C PHE A 330 -20.76 -19.07 -12.10
N VAL A 331 -20.44 -17.88 -11.57
CA VAL A 331 -19.24 -17.68 -10.74
C VAL A 331 -19.36 -18.42 -9.41
N ALA A 332 -20.51 -18.31 -8.72
CA ALA A 332 -20.74 -18.99 -7.46
C ALA A 332 -20.67 -20.51 -7.60
N SER A 333 -21.28 -21.06 -8.66
CA SER A 333 -21.25 -22.49 -8.97
C SER A 333 -19.83 -22.98 -9.27
N GLY A 334 -19.07 -22.21 -10.07
CA GLY A 334 -17.68 -22.53 -10.39
C GLY A 334 -16.79 -22.56 -9.16
N ILE A 335 -16.91 -21.55 -8.29
CA ILE A 335 -16.12 -21.49 -7.05
C ILE A 335 -16.51 -22.64 -6.11
N GLN A 336 -17.81 -22.91 -5.87
CA GLN A 336 -18.22 -24.04 -5.02
C GLN A 336 -17.74 -25.40 -5.55
N ARG A 337 -17.70 -25.57 -6.87
CA ARG A 337 -17.10 -26.76 -7.49
C ARG A 337 -15.62 -26.88 -7.13
N SER A 338 -14.83 -25.81 -7.29
CA SER A 338 -13.41 -25.80 -6.93
C SER A 338 -13.18 -26.10 -5.45
N PHE A 339 -14.00 -25.53 -4.55
CA PHE A 339 -13.93 -25.86 -3.11
C PHE A 339 -14.13 -27.36 -2.84
N ARG A 340 -15.11 -27.98 -3.51
CA ARG A 340 -15.42 -29.42 -3.33
C ARG A 340 -14.38 -30.33 -3.96
N GLU A 341 -13.99 -30.07 -5.21
CA GLU A 341 -13.10 -30.95 -5.97
C GLU A 341 -11.66 -30.87 -5.45
N ARG A 342 -11.22 -29.67 -5.05
CA ARG A 342 -9.84 -29.42 -4.62
C ARG A 342 -9.67 -29.36 -3.10
N GLN A 343 -10.76 -29.47 -2.33
CA GLN A 343 -10.74 -29.41 -0.86
C GLN A 343 -10.08 -28.12 -0.35
N LEU A 344 -10.55 -26.98 -0.86
CA LEU A 344 -9.94 -25.68 -0.58
C LEU A 344 -10.26 -25.19 0.83
N GLU A 345 -9.27 -24.62 1.49
CA GLU A 345 -9.38 -23.96 2.78
C GLU A 345 -8.65 -22.60 2.78
N PRO A 346 -8.98 -21.68 3.70
CA PRO A 346 -8.25 -20.42 3.81
C PRO A 346 -6.78 -20.67 4.19
N MET A 347 -5.84 -20.18 3.38
CA MET A 347 -4.40 -20.41 3.58
C MET A 347 -3.64 -19.15 3.95
N LEU A 348 -3.92 -18.05 3.27
CA LEU A 348 -3.09 -16.85 3.38
C LEU A 348 -3.93 -15.59 3.24
N ARG A 349 -3.87 -14.70 4.25
CA ARG A 349 -4.36 -13.34 4.12
C ARG A 349 -3.25 -12.43 3.60
N VAL A 350 -3.64 -11.59 2.64
CA VAL A 350 -2.82 -10.50 2.12
C VAL A 350 -3.51 -9.19 2.50
N TYR A 351 -2.84 -8.37 3.31
CA TYR A 351 -3.26 -7.03 3.71
C TYR A 351 -2.38 -5.98 3.06
N TYR A 352 -2.95 -4.84 2.66
CA TYR A 352 -2.20 -3.65 2.23
C TYR A 352 -3.10 -2.41 2.21
N ASN A 353 -2.49 -1.22 2.18
CA ASN A 353 -3.17 0.03 1.91
C ASN A 353 -2.99 0.42 0.44
N ARG A 354 -4.07 0.76 -0.28
CA ARG A 354 -4.03 1.10 -1.71
C ARG A 354 -4.36 2.55 -1.96
N THR A 355 -3.51 3.22 -2.73
CA THR A 355 -3.85 4.46 -3.45
C THR A 355 -4.02 4.11 -4.92
N ALA A 356 -5.15 4.48 -5.52
CA ALA A 356 -5.40 4.30 -6.95
C ALA A 356 -5.38 5.67 -7.64
N PHE A 357 -4.82 5.74 -8.84
CA PHE A 357 -4.72 6.95 -9.64
C PHE A 357 -5.30 6.70 -11.02
N GLN A 358 -6.26 7.53 -11.41
CA GLN A 358 -6.96 7.41 -12.68
C GLN A 358 -7.71 8.72 -12.96
N LEU A 359 -7.69 9.17 -14.21
CA LEU A 359 -8.57 10.24 -14.67
C LEU A 359 -10.02 9.73 -14.71
N PRO A 360 -11.03 10.52 -14.30
CA PRO A 360 -12.43 10.10 -14.35
C PRO A 360 -12.85 9.65 -15.76
N ASP A 361 -12.60 10.48 -16.76
CA ASP A 361 -13.10 10.24 -18.13
C ASP A 361 -12.11 9.44 -19.02
N ASP A 362 -11.02 8.90 -18.46
CA ASP A 362 -9.99 8.22 -19.23
C ASP A 362 -9.53 6.91 -18.58
N GLN A 363 -9.89 5.80 -19.23
CA GLN A 363 -9.56 4.45 -18.78
C GLN A 363 -8.25 3.90 -19.38
N ARG A 364 -7.55 4.67 -20.22
CA ARG A 364 -6.34 4.22 -20.92
C ARG A 364 -5.21 3.87 -19.97
N LEU A 365 -5.08 4.61 -18.88
CA LEU A 365 -4.06 4.42 -17.86
C LEU A 365 -4.68 4.40 -16.47
N ARG A 366 -4.44 3.29 -15.75
CA ARG A 366 -4.74 3.17 -14.33
C ARG A 366 -3.47 2.75 -13.58
N ILE A 367 -3.15 3.46 -12.52
CA ILE A 367 -2.03 3.13 -11.64
C ILE A 367 -2.57 2.82 -10.25
N SER A 368 -1.99 1.83 -9.58
CA SER A 368 -2.24 1.60 -8.15
C SER A 368 -0.94 1.38 -7.41
N LEU A 369 -0.84 1.95 -6.22
CA LEU A 369 0.28 1.79 -5.31
C LEU A 369 -0.21 1.14 -4.02
N ASP A 370 0.35 -0.04 -3.72
CA ASP A 370 0.05 -0.81 -2.51
C ASP A 370 1.19 -0.64 -1.51
N THR A 371 0.91 -0.06 -0.35
CA THR A 371 1.85 0.11 0.78
C THR A 371 1.45 -0.78 1.96
N ASN A 372 2.34 -0.90 2.96
CA ASN A 372 2.11 -1.72 4.17
C ASN A 372 1.71 -3.17 3.85
N LEU A 373 2.26 -3.72 2.77
CA LEU A 373 1.94 -5.07 2.31
C LEU A 373 2.37 -6.09 3.36
N SER A 374 1.40 -6.84 3.85
CA SER A 374 1.59 -7.82 4.92
C SER A 374 0.93 -9.15 4.52
N PHE A 375 1.58 -10.25 4.90
CA PHE A 375 1.10 -11.60 4.67
C PHE A 375 0.86 -12.26 6.02
N ILE A 376 -0.32 -12.84 6.21
CA ILE A 376 -0.73 -13.41 7.49
C ILE A 376 -1.24 -14.83 7.25
N ARG A 377 -0.78 -15.78 8.08
CA ARG A 377 -1.24 -17.17 8.03
C ARG A 377 -2.70 -17.29 8.45
N GLU A 378 -3.48 -18.01 7.65
CA GLU A 378 -4.89 -18.33 7.91
C GLU A 378 -5.11 -19.84 8.16
N ASP A 379 -4.11 -20.65 7.85
CA ASP A 379 -4.15 -22.12 7.87
C ASP A 379 -4.01 -22.73 9.29
N HIS A 380 -4.16 -24.05 9.39
CA HIS A 380 -3.91 -24.82 10.62
C HIS A 380 -2.89 -25.95 10.41
N LEU A 381 -2.05 -25.89 9.37
CA LEU A 381 -1.18 -26.99 8.93
C LEU A 381 -0.04 -27.34 9.90
N ASP A 382 0.24 -26.45 10.86
CA ASP A 382 1.21 -26.65 11.94
C ASP A 382 0.55 -27.02 13.28
N GLY A 383 -0.75 -27.33 13.27
CA GLY A 383 -1.52 -27.66 14.47
C GLY A 383 -1.95 -26.44 15.30
N VAL A 384 -1.60 -25.21 14.90
CA VAL A 384 -2.07 -23.99 15.58
C VAL A 384 -3.43 -23.60 15.03
N GLN A 385 -4.45 -23.66 15.89
CA GLN A 385 -5.79 -23.18 15.53
C GLN A 385 -5.84 -21.65 15.54
N ARG A 386 -5.81 -21.06 14.34
CA ARG A 386 -5.82 -19.60 14.13
C ARG A 386 -7.24 -19.03 14.03
N ARG A 387 -8.19 -19.79 13.49
CA ARG A 387 -9.56 -19.35 13.18
C ARG A 387 -10.52 -19.88 14.24
N GLN A 388 -11.48 -19.04 14.63
CA GLN A 388 -12.45 -19.36 15.67
C GLN A 388 -13.86 -18.97 15.22
N PRO A 389 -14.77 -19.94 15.00
CA PRO A 389 -14.53 -21.39 14.99
C PRO A 389 -13.54 -21.83 13.88
N SER A 390 -13.00 -23.04 13.93
CA SER A 390 -11.95 -23.52 12.99
C SER A 390 -12.36 -23.46 11.51
N TYR A 391 -13.65 -23.62 11.23
CA TYR A 391 -14.25 -23.52 9.90
C TYR A 391 -14.49 -22.09 9.42
N HIS A 392 -14.23 -21.08 10.27
CA HIS A 392 -14.44 -19.69 9.89
C HIS A 392 -13.56 -19.35 8.68
N TRP A 393 -14.09 -18.61 7.70
CA TRP A 393 -13.40 -18.32 6.44
C TRP A 393 -12.15 -17.44 6.58
N ARG A 394 -11.94 -16.86 7.77
CA ARG A 394 -10.78 -16.03 8.12
C ARG A 394 -10.57 -15.97 9.63
N ARG A 395 -9.38 -15.52 10.05
CA ARG A 395 -9.04 -15.16 11.43
C ARG A 395 -9.82 -13.95 11.96
N ASN A 396 -10.22 -14.02 13.22
CA ASN A 396 -11.03 -13.00 13.89
C ASN A 396 -10.22 -12.13 14.86
N ASP A 397 -8.98 -12.53 15.16
CA ASP A 397 -8.03 -11.80 16.00
C ASP A 397 -7.22 -10.75 15.21
N VAL A 398 -7.45 -10.62 13.91
CA VAL A 398 -6.74 -9.66 13.04
C VAL A 398 -7.71 -8.76 12.32
N GLY A 399 -7.60 -7.46 12.60
CA GLY A 399 -8.31 -6.37 11.91
C GLY A 399 -7.49 -5.75 10.80
N ILE A 400 -7.35 -4.42 10.85
CA ILE A 400 -6.58 -3.60 9.89
C ILE A 400 -5.38 -2.89 10.56
N ASP A 401 -5.07 -3.29 11.78
CA ASP A 401 -4.13 -2.64 12.68
C ASP A 401 -2.68 -3.02 12.35
N TYR A 402 -2.21 -2.59 11.17
CA TYR A 402 -0.80 -2.72 10.79
C TYR A 402 0.12 -2.09 11.86
N PRO A 403 1.23 -2.74 12.25
CA PRO A 403 1.84 -3.94 11.64
C PRO A 403 1.47 -5.27 12.35
N PHE A 404 0.30 -5.35 13.00
CA PHE A 404 -0.25 -6.58 13.58
C PHE A 404 0.60 -7.17 14.73
N HIS A 405 1.04 -6.32 15.67
CA HIS A 405 1.81 -6.76 16.84
C HIS A 405 1.05 -7.71 17.78
N ASN A 406 -0.25 -7.86 17.59
CA ASN A 406 -1.13 -8.68 18.40
C ASN A 406 -1.14 -10.17 18.01
N ILE A 407 -0.46 -10.55 16.93
CA ILE A 407 -0.29 -11.96 16.51
C ILE A 407 1.18 -12.40 16.61
N LYS A 408 1.40 -13.72 16.60
CA LYS A 408 2.75 -14.30 16.61
C LYS A 408 3.57 -13.79 15.42
N GLN A 409 4.85 -13.52 15.65
CA GLN A 409 5.75 -13.03 14.61
C GLN A 409 5.86 -14.03 13.44
N ASP A 410 5.87 -15.34 13.72
CA ASP A 410 5.92 -16.40 12.69
C ASP A 410 4.63 -16.54 11.88
N ASP A 411 3.55 -15.87 12.29
CA ASP A 411 2.29 -15.83 11.54
C ASP A 411 2.18 -14.61 10.63
N CYS A 412 3.14 -13.66 10.68
CA CYS A 412 3.06 -12.38 9.99
C CYS A 412 4.37 -12.01 9.30
N LEU A 413 4.32 -11.82 7.99
CA LEU A 413 5.42 -11.29 7.19
C LEU A 413 5.08 -9.88 6.73
N LEU A 414 5.87 -8.91 7.19
CA LEU A 414 5.84 -7.55 6.67
C LEU A 414 6.73 -7.47 5.43
N PHE A 415 6.15 -7.16 4.28
CA PHE A 415 6.90 -7.06 3.03
C PHE A 415 7.73 -5.76 3.01
N PRO A 416 9.01 -5.80 2.63
CA PRO A 416 9.91 -4.65 2.77
C PRO A 416 9.66 -3.52 1.76
N TYR A 417 8.85 -3.75 0.71
CA TYR A 417 8.64 -2.81 -0.38
C TYR A 417 7.15 -2.49 -0.58
N ALA A 418 6.87 -1.37 -1.23
CA ALA A 418 5.55 -1.12 -1.81
C ALA A 418 5.44 -1.72 -3.22
N ILE A 419 4.22 -1.96 -3.70
CA ILE A 419 3.98 -2.49 -5.06
C ILE A 419 3.26 -1.44 -5.90
N LEU A 420 3.93 -0.97 -6.95
CA LEU A 420 3.31 -0.19 -8.02
C LEU A 420 2.80 -1.14 -9.09
N GLU A 421 1.55 -0.97 -9.53
CA GLU A 421 0.95 -1.71 -10.64
C GLU A 421 0.41 -0.70 -11.65
N THR A 422 0.88 -0.78 -12.90
CA THR A 422 0.39 0.03 -14.02
C THR A 422 -0.48 -0.84 -14.92
N LYS A 423 -1.59 -0.27 -15.42
CA LYS A 423 -2.48 -0.92 -16.39
C LYS A 423 -2.71 0.03 -17.54
N LEU A 424 -2.24 -0.39 -18.70
CA LEU A 424 -2.34 0.34 -19.96
C LEU A 424 -3.27 -0.41 -20.92
N GLN A 425 -4.20 0.30 -21.54
CA GLN A 425 -5.04 -0.25 -22.60
C GLN A 425 -4.27 -0.17 -23.93
N THR A 426 -3.83 -1.32 -24.45
CA THR A 426 -2.86 -1.39 -25.56
C THR A 426 -3.49 -1.56 -26.95
N HIS A 427 -4.81 -1.78 -27.05
CA HIS A 427 -5.52 -2.09 -28.30
C HIS A 427 -5.40 -1.03 -29.43
N LEU A 428 -4.86 0.15 -29.16
CA LEU A 428 -4.74 1.23 -30.15
C LEU A 428 -3.30 1.51 -30.58
N GLY A 429 -2.33 0.63 -30.29
CA GLY A 429 -0.91 0.89 -30.58
C GLY A 429 -0.36 2.11 -29.83
N GLN A 430 -1.06 2.55 -28.79
CA GLN A 430 -0.68 3.71 -27.99
C GLN A 430 0.53 3.38 -27.12
N GLN A 431 1.55 4.22 -27.22
CA GLN A 431 2.70 4.18 -26.33
C GLN A 431 2.31 4.72 -24.94
N PRO A 432 2.94 4.23 -23.86
CA PRO A 432 2.80 4.85 -22.55
C PRO A 432 3.15 6.34 -22.60
N PRO A 433 2.47 7.20 -21.83
CA PRO A 433 2.83 8.61 -21.73
C PRO A 433 4.31 8.77 -21.33
N ALA A 434 4.99 9.77 -21.89
CA ALA A 434 6.43 9.98 -21.67
C ALA A 434 6.81 10.06 -20.18
N TRP A 435 6.00 10.76 -19.37
CA TRP A 435 6.21 10.86 -17.92
C TRP A 435 6.16 9.50 -17.22
N LEU A 436 5.29 8.58 -17.68
CA LEU A 436 5.18 7.24 -17.13
C LEU A 436 6.40 6.41 -17.51
N THR A 437 6.85 6.50 -18.75
CA THR A 437 8.10 5.87 -19.22
C THR A 437 9.28 6.33 -18.38
N SER A 438 9.44 7.65 -18.19
CA SER A 438 10.49 8.22 -17.34
C SER A 438 10.41 7.72 -15.89
N LEU A 439 9.20 7.57 -15.33
CA LEU A 439 9.01 7.04 -13.98
C LEU A 439 9.40 5.56 -13.88
N VAL A 440 8.97 4.71 -14.81
CA VAL A 440 9.21 3.25 -14.73
C VAL A 440 10.65 2.87 -15.04
N GLU A 441 11.37 3.70 -15.80
CA GLU A 441 12.80 3.56 -16.10
C GLU A 441 13.70 4.22 -15.03
N SER A 442 13.11 4.95 -14.07
CA SER A 442 13.85 5.69 -13.06
C SER A 442 14.50 4.82 -11.97
N HIS A 443 15.29 5.47 -11.13
CA HIS A 443 15.84 4.91 -9.90
C HIS A 443 14.80 4.64 -8.80
N LEU A 444 13.56 5.13 -8.95
CA LEU A 444 12.52 5.08 -7.92
C LEU A 444 11.83 3.72 -7.84
N VAL A 445 11.84 2.95 -8.93
CA VAL A 445 11.13 1.69 -9.06
C VAL A 445 12.07 0.55 -9.51
N HIS A 446 11.69 -0.68 -9.16
CA HIS A 446 12.35 -1.90 -9.59
C HIS A 446 11.34 -2.85 -10.22
N GLU A 447 11.46 -3.12 -11.51
CA GLU A 447 10.49 -3.98 -12.19
C GLU A 447 10.60 -5.42 -11.68
N VAL A 448 9.46 -6.01 -11.30
CA VAL A 448 9.37 -7.42 -10.91
C VAL A 448 8.27 -8.09 -11.71
N PRO A 449 8.58 -8.55 -12.94
CA PRO A 449 7.62 -9.17 -13.83
C PRO A 449 6.85 -10.31 -13.15
N ARG A 450 5.53 -10.30 -13.36
CA ARG A 450 4.59 -11.35 -12.90
C ARG A 450 4.53 -11.53 -11.38
N PHE A 451 5.05 -10.59 -10.59
CA PHE A 451 4.97 -10.64 -9.13
C PHE A 451 3.54 -10.94 -8.65
N SER A 452 3.39 -11.96 -7.79
CA SER A 452 2.12 -12.33 -7.20
C SER A 452 2.22 -12.27 -5.68
N LYS A 453 1.37 -11.46 -5.06
CA LYS A 453 1.26 -11.36 -3.60
C LYS A 453 0.99 -12.75 -2.99
N TYR A 454 0.06 -13.51 -3.57
CA TYR A 454 -0.26 -14.85 -3.09
C TYR A 454 0.94 -15.80 -3.17
N LEU A 455 1.58 -15.91 -4.34
CA LEU A 455 2.74 -16.81 -4.51
C LEU A 455 3.89 -16.42 -3.58
N HIS A 456 4.13 -15.12 -3.38
CA HIS A 456 5.18 -14.66 -2.46
C HIS A 456 4.88 -15.06 -1.00
N GLY A 457 3.69 -14.77 -0.49
CA GLY A 457 3.36 -15.10 0.89
C GLY A 457 3.26 -16.61 1.14
N ALA A 458 2.74 -17.38 0.18
CA ALA A 458 2.73 -18.84 0.27
C ALA A 458 4.15 -19.41 0.30
N CYS A 459 5.04 -18.89 -0.55
CA CYS A 459 6.44 -19.27 -0.57
C CYS A 459 7.16 -18.99 0.77
N HIS A 460 6.82 -17.90 1.45
CA HIS A 460 7.45 -17.59 2.73
C HIS A 460 7.05 -18.58 3.84
N PHE A 461 5.75 -18.85 4.00
CA PHE A 461 5.26 -19.65 5.12
C PHE A 461 5.27 -21.17 4.88
N TYR A 462 5.19 -21.60 3.61
CA TYR A 462 4.98 -23.01 3.28
C TYR A 462 6.10 -23.58 2.41
N ARG A 463 7.28 -22.96 2.40
CA ARG A 463 8.41 -23.31 1.53
C ARG A 463 8.68 -24.82 1.44
N ASP A 464 8.65 -25.51 2.58
CA ASP A 464 8.95 -26.96 2.68
C ASP A 464 7.88 -27.85 2.01
N ARG A 465 6.71 -27.30 1.70
CA ARG A 465 5.60 -27.98 1.02
C ARG A 465 5.53 -27.67 -0.47
N LEU A 466 6.37 -26.76 -0.99
CA LEU A 466 6.25 -26.25 -2.35
C LEU A 466 7.35 -26.84 -3.24
N ALA A 467 6.93 -27.47 -4.34
CA ALA A 467 7.86 -28.04 -5.33
C ALA A 467 8.59 -26.96 -6.14
N LEU A 468 7.98 -25.79 -6.32
CA LEU A 468 8.50 -24.71 -7.16
C LEU A 468 8.45 -23.37 -6.41
N LEU A 469 9.48 -22.55 -6.61
CA LEU A 469 9.61 -21.25 -5.98
C LEU A 469 9.66 -20.15 -7.07
N PRO A 470 9.05 -18.98 -6.84
CA PRO A 470 9.11 -17.88 -7.80
C PRO A 470 10.53 -17.29 -7.93
N TRP A 471 10.87 -16.84 -9.13
CA TRP A 471 12.21 -16.33 -9.44
C TRP A 471 12.58 -15.09 -8.62
N TRP A 472 11.63 -14.20 -8.32
CA TRP A 472 11.88 -12.92 -7.65
C TRP A 472 12.33 -13.06 -6.17
N LEU A 473 12.40 -14.27 -5.62
CA LEU A 473 12.99 -14.46 -4.29
C LEU A 473 14.48 -14.09 -4.26
N SER A 474 15.19 -14.24 -5.38
CA SER A 474 16.58 -13.80 -5.49
C SER A 474 16.71 -12.28 -5.31
N GLU A 475 15.72 -11.52 -5.79
CA GLU A 475 15.70 -10.06 -5.74
C GLU A 475 15.55 -9.52 -4.32
N LEU A 476 14.96 -10.29 -3.38
CA LEU A 476 14.78 -9.84 -1.99
C LEU A 476 16.09 -9.70 -1.21
N ASN A 477 17.16 -10.34 -1.69
CA ASN A 477 18.48 -10.26 -1.08
C ASN A 477 19.30 -9.09 -1.64
N VAL A 478 18.76 -8.33 -2.58
CA VAL A 478 19.42 -7.21 -3.24
C VAL A 478 18.80 -5.90 -2.77
N ASP A 479 19.64 -4.90 -2.50
CA ASP A 479 19.15 -3.54 -2.26
C ASP A 479 18.69 -2.94 -3.60
N ILE A 480 17.37 -2.81 -3.77
CA ILE A 480 16.76 -2.29 -5.01
C ILE A 480 16.99 -0.79 -5.23
N ARG A 481 17.58 -0.08 -4.27
CA ARG A 481 17.89 1.35 -4.40
C ARG A 481 18.99 1.55 -5.43
N LYS A 482 18.69 2.36 -6.45
CA LYS A 482 19.62 2.74 -7.51
C LYS A 482 20.14 4.17 -7.26
N PRO A 483 21.34 4.54 -7.76
CA PRO A 483 21.80 5.93 -7.73
C PRO A 483 20.78 6.86 -8.39
N ARG A 484 20.63 8.08 -7.85
CA ARG A 484 19.74 9.08 -8.43
C ARG A 484 20.24 9.44 -9.84
N ALA A 485 19.35 9.32 -10.82
CA ALA A 485 19.60 9.82 -12.17
C ALA A 485 19.38 11.34 -12.21
N GLU A 486 20.23 12.07 -12.94
CA GLU A 486 20.05 13.51 -13.15
C GLU A 486 18.77 13.78 -13.95
N ASN A 487 18.02 14.82 -13.58
CA ASN A 487 16.77 15.24 -14.24
C ASN A 487 15.61 14.22 -14.20
N ILE A 488 15.63 13.26 -13.27
CA ILE A 488 14.56 12.28 -13.07
C ILE A 488 14.14 12.27 -11.59
N GLY A 489 12.88 12.57 -11.33
CA GLY A 489 12.29 12.65 -9.98
C GLY A 489 11.55 13.96 -9.76
N LEU A 490 11.15 14.22 -8.51
CA LEU A 490 10.64 15.55 -8.13
C LEU A 490 11.83 16.50 -7.92
N THR A 491 12.04 17.39 -8.88
CA THR A 491 13.04 18.47 -8.79
C THR A 491 12.33 19.80 -8.64
N ARG A 492 12.74 20.60 -7.66
CA ARG A 492 12.34 22.00 -7.51
C ARG A 492 12.93 22.87 -8.62
#